data_AF-A0A4W5RP31-F1
#
_entry.id   AF-A0A4W5RP31-F1
#
_cell.length_a   1.000
_cell.length_b   1.000
_cell.length_c   1.000
_cell.angle_alpha   90.00
_cell.angle_beta   90.00
_cell.angle_gamma   90.00
#
_symmetry.space_group_name_H-M   'P 1'
#
loop_
_entity.id
_entity.type
_entity.pdbx_description
1 polymer ?
#
loop_
_entity_poly.entity_id
_entity_poly.type
_entity_poly.pdbx_seq_one_letter_code
_entity_poly.pdbx_strand_id
1 'polypeptide(L)'
;MQRLLYHKVPATDRNALNSLWGKLASEILMQNWEAAMEDLTRLRETIDNNSVSSPLQSLQQRTWLIHWSLFVFFNHPKGRDNIIELFLYQPQYLNAIQTMCPHILRYLTTAVITNKDVRKRRQVLKDLVKVIQQESYTYKDPITEFVECLYVNFDFDSAQKKLRECESVLVNDFFLVACLEDFIENARLFIFETFCRIHQCISISMLADKLNMTPEEAERWIVNLIRNARLDAKIDSKLGHVVMGNNAVSPYQQVIEKTKSLSFRSQMLAMNIEKKMAHASRNEFPALSTGPHRCLAWGPNFGLF
;
A
#
# COMPACT_ATOMS: atom_id res chain seq x y z
N MET A 1 -14.76 -29.34 21.49
CA MET A 1 -15.24 -27.95 21.75
C MET A 1 -15.51 -27.16 20.47
N GLN A 2 -14.68 -27.24 19.43
CA GLN A 2 -14.86 -26.56 18.13
C GLN A 2 -16.24 -26.81 17.47
N ARG A 3 -16.76 -28.05 17.52
CA ARG A 3 -18.11 -28.39 17.02
C ARG A 3 -19.28 -27.90 17.89
N LEU A 4 -19.05 -27.55 19.16
CA LEU A 4 -20.13 -27.11 20.06
C LEU A 4 -20.47 -25.63 19.86
N LEU A 5 -19.48 -24.79 19.51
CA LEU A 5 -19.71 -23.37 19.20
C LEU A 5 -20.27 -23.16 17.79
N TYR A 6 -19.93 -24.03 16.83
CA TYR A 6 -20.45 -23.94 15.46
C TYR A 6 -21.95 -24.22 15.36
N HIS A 7 -22.51 -25.00 16.30
CA HIS A 7 -23.89 -25.50 16.20
C HIS A 7 -24.91 -24.79 17.10
N LYS A 8 -24.49 -23.88 17.99
CA LYS A 8 -25.39 -23.15 18.88
C LYS A 8 -24.87 -21.75 19.19
N VAL A 9 -25.13 -20.78 18.31
CA VAL A 9 -25.67 -19.46 18.72
C VAL A 9 -26.46 -18.88 17.52
N PRO A 10 -27.79 -18.71 17.63
CA PRO A 10 -28.54 -17.89 16.68
C PRO A 10 -27.99 -16.46 16.66
N ALA A 11 -27.92 -15.82 15.49
CA ALA A 11 -27.38 -14.46 15.31
C ALA A 11 -28.10 -13.35 16.12
N THR A 12 -29.12 -13.70 16.91
CA THR A 12 -30.00 -12.84 17.69
C THR A 12 -29.69 -12.80 19.19
N ASP A 13 -28.77 -13.62 19.70
CA ASP A 13 -28.52 -13.71 21.16
C ASP A 13 -27.46 -12.72 21.67
N ARG A 14 -27.70 -12.19 22.89
CA ARG A 14 -26.79 -11.30 23.66
C ARG A 14 -25.37 -11.87 23.81
N ASN A 15 -25.20 -13.18 23.66
CA ASN A 15 -23.94 -13.90 23.80
C ASN A 15 -23.25 -14.21 22.45
N ALA A 16 -23.82 -13.82 21.31
CA ALA A 16 -23.23 -14.05 20.00
C ALA A 16 -21.80 -13.47 19.90
N LEU A 17 -21.59 -12.24 20.37
CA LEU A 17 -20.27 -11.63 20.42
C LEU A 17 -19.27 -12.43 21.27
N ASN A 18 -19.67 -12.82 22.48
CA ASN A 18 -18.81 -13.60 23.39
C ASN A 18 -18.49 -15.00 22.83
N SER A 19 -19.46 -15.60 22.13
CA SER A 19 -19.26 -16.89 21.47
C SER A 19 -18.27 -16.80 20.30
N LEU A 20 -18.29 -15.68 19.55
CA LEU A 20 -17.33 -15.42 18.48
C LEU A 20 -15.92 -15.22 19.03
N TRP A 21 -15.77 -14.48 20.14
CA TRP A 21 -14.49 -14.36 20.85
C TRP A 21 -13.96 -15.71 21.33
N GLY A 22 -14.82 -16.54 21.93
CA GLY A 22 -14.46 -17.88 22.36
C GLY A 22 -14.10 -18.81 21.19
N LYS A 23 -14.79 -18.66 20.06
CA LYS A 23 -14.47 -19.41 18.84
C LYS A 23 -13.11 -19.00 18.28
N LEU A 24 -12.85 -17.69 18.13
CA LEU A 24 -11.56 -17.15 17.70
C LEU A 24 -10.43 -17.65 18.62
N ALA A 25 -10.63 -17.62 19.94
CA ALA A 25 -9.66 -18.13 20.91
C ALA A 25 -9.35 -19.62 20.67
N SER A 26 -10.39 -20.42 20.42
CA SER A 26 -10.22 -21.84 20.17
C SER A 26 -9.50 -22.13 18.85
N GLU A 27 -9.76 -21.35 17.78
CA GLU A 27 -9.07 -21.51 16.49
C GLU A 27 -7.59 -21.09 16.58
N ILE A 28 -7.28 -20.01 17.32
CA ILE A 28 -5.90 -19.58 17.57
C ILE A 28 -5.13 -20.66 18.34
N LEU A 29 -5.73 -21.23 19.39
CA LEU A 29 -5.10 -22.32 20.16
C LEU A 29 -4.92 -23.60 19.36
N MET A 30 -5.82 -23.88 18.41
CA MET A 30 -5.72 -25.02 17.49
C MET A 30 -4.79 -24.74 16.29
N GLN A 31 -4.20 -23.54 16.21
CA GLN A 31 -3.30 -23.09 15.13
C GLN A 31 -3.93 -23.20 13.72
N ASN A 32 -5.25 -22.99 13.62
CA ASN A 32 -5.95 -23.04 12.33
C ASN A 32 -6.18 -21.62 11.78
N TRP A 33 -5.21 -21.13 11.01
CA TRP A 33 -5.12 -19.72 10.63
C TRP A 33 -6.08 -19.28 9.52
N GLU A 34 -6.50 -20.19 8.64
CA GLU A 34 -7.47 -19.90 7.58
C GLU A 34 -8.87 -19.68 8.16
N ALA A 35 -9.32 -20.59 9.04
CA ALA A 35 -10.60 -20.45 9.72
C ALA A 35 -10.61 -19.25 10.69
N ALA A 36 -9.49 -19.01 11.38
CA ALA A 36 -9.34 -17.85 12.26
C ALA A 36 -9.47 -16.52 11.50
N MET A 37 -9.02 -16.46 10.24
CA MET A 37 -9.14 -15.27 9.39
C MET A 37 -10.60 -14.97 9.02
N GLU A 38 -11.38 -16.00 8.67
CA GLU A 38 -12.82 -15.85 8.43
C GLU A 38 -13.56 -15.41 9.69
N ASP A 39 -13.25 -16.04 10.83
CA ASP A 39 -13.85 -15.70 12.12
C ASP A 39 -13.49 -14.28 12.56
N LEU A 40 -12.28 -13.81 12.25
CA LEU A 40 -11.85 -12.44 12.50
C LEU A 40 -12.64 -11.43 11.67
N THR A 41 -12.92 -11.76 10.41
CA THR A 41 -13.69 -10.90 9.52
C THR A 41 -15.14 -10.79 9.99
N ARG A 42 -15.75 -11.91 10.40
CA ARG A 42 -17.11 -11.92 11.00
C ARG A 42 -17.17 -11.15 12.32
N LEU A 43 -16.14 -11.29 13.16
CA LEU A 43 -16.06 -10.57 14.43
C LEU A 43 -15.94 -9.06 14.21
N ARG A 44 -15.12 -8.63 13.25
CA ARG A 44 -15.00 -7.23 12.82
C ARG A 44 -16.36 -6.67 12.36
N GLU A 45 -17.04 -7.35 11.45
CA GLU A 45 -18.36 -6.93 10.95
C GLU A 45 -19.39 -6.82 12.09
N THR A 46 -19.37 -7.76 13.03
CA THR A 46 -20.27 -7.75 14.19
C THR A 46 -19.98 -6.56 15.10
N ILE A 47 -18.71 -6.22 15.33
CA ILE A 47 -18.30 -5.07 16.16
C ILE A 47 -18.66 -3.75 15.46
N ASP A 48 -18.43 -3.64 14.16
CA ASP A 48 -18.67 -2.40 13.40
C ASP A 48 -20.18 -2.15 13.15
N ASN A 49 -21.00 -3.20 13.06
CA ASN A 49 -22.46 -3.08 12.92
C ASN A 49 -23.21 -2.92 14.27
N ASN A 50 -22.52 -3.04 15.40
CA ASN A 50 -23.16 -2.98 16.72
C ASN A 50 -23.43 -1.54 17.17
N SER A 51 -24.57 -1.00 16.72
CA SER A 51 -25.05 0.35 17.03
C SER A 51 -25.52 0.56 18.48
N VAL A 52 -25.65 -0.50 19.27
CA VAL A 52 -26.26 -0.47 20.62
C VAL A 52 -25.21 -0.39 21.74
N SER A 53 -23.92 -0.49 21.40
CA SER A 53 -22.82 -0.46 22.37
C SER A 53 -22.40 0.98 22.72
N SER A 54 -21.97 1.21 23.97
CA SER A 54 -21.42 2.51 24.34
C SER A 54 -20.09 2.74 23.61
N PRO A 55 -19.77 3.98 23.15
CA PRO A 55 -18.57 4.23 22.36
C PRO A 55 -17.27 3.77 23.03
N LEU A 56 -17.20 3.84 24.36
CA LEU A 56 -16.06 3.36 25.14
C LEU A 56 -15.91 1.84 25.08
N GLN A 57 -17.01 1.10 25.17
CA GLN A 57 -17.00 -0.35 25.06
C GLN A 57 -16.69 -0.82 23.64
N SER A 58 -17.21 -0.12 22.61
CA SER A 58 -16.85 -0.40 21.21
C SER A 58 -15.36 -0.15 20.98
N LEU A 59 -14.80 0.92 21.56
CA LEU A 59 -13.37 1.21 21.49
C LEU A 59 -12.54 0.09 22.12
N GLN A 60 -12.90 -0.35 23.32
CA GLN A 60 -12.21 -1.47 24.00
C GLN A 60 -12.27 -2.77 23.19
N GLN A 61 -13.42 -3.10 22.61
CA GLN A 61 -13.59 -4.28 21.75
C GLN A 61 -12.72 -4.20 20.50
N ARG A 62 -12.61 -3.02 19.88
CA ARG A 62 -11.69 -2.78 18.75
C ARG A 62 -10.24 -2.92 19.17
N THR A 63 -9.86 -2.39 20.34
CA THR A 63 -8.51 -2.56 20.89
C THR A 63 -8.17 -4.03 21.07
N TRP A 64 -9.08 -4.83 21.65
CA TRP A 64 -8.86 -6.27 21.76
C TRP A 64 -8.76 -6.94 20.39
N LEU A 65 -9.59 -6.54 19.43
CA LEU A 65 -9.55 -7.08 18.08
C LEU A 65 -8.20 -6.83 17.41
N ILE A 66 -7.60 -5.66 17.60
CA ILE A 66 -6.27 -5.33 17.10
C ILE A 66 -5.21 -6.28 17.67
N HIS A 67 -5.25 -6.55 18.98
CA HIS A 67 -4.27 -7.44 19.62
C HIS A 67 -4.42 -8.87 19.15
N TRP A 68 -5.65 -9.36 19.04
CA TRP A 68 -5.94 -10.73 18.65
C TRP A 68 -5.73 -10.94 17.15
N SER A 69 -5.99 -9.93 16.32
CA SER A 69 -5.72 -9.98 14.89
C SER A 69 -4.23 -10.08 14.59
N LEU A 70 -3.38 -9.51 15.44
CA LEU A 70 -1.93 -9.64 15.36
C LEU A 70 -1.50 -11.12 15.33
N PHE A 71 -2.05 -11.96 16.21
CA PHE A 71 -1.74 -13.39 16.25
C PHE A 71 -2.07 -14.09 14.92
N VAL A 72 -3.22 -13.79 14.34
CA VAL A 72 -3.69 -14.40 13.10
C VAL A 72 -2.89 -13.90 11.89
N PHE A 73 -2.60 -12.60 11.84
CA PHE A 73 -1.97 -11.97 10.70
C PHE A 73 -0.47 -12.23 10.58
N PHE A 74 0.26 -12.39 11.69
CA PHE A 74 1.68 -12.73 11.64
C PHE A 74 1.93 -14.15 11.14
N ASN A 75 1.03 -15.08 11.44
CA ASN A 75 1.19 -16.46 11.01
C ASN A 75 0.66 -16.74 9.58
N HIS A 76 -0.20 -15.87 9.04
CA HIS A 76 -0.69 -16.01 7.67
C HIS A 76 0.13 -15.18 6.68
N PRO A 77 0.67 -15.76 5.58
CA PRO A 77 1.45 -15.02 4.58
C PRO A 77 0.70 -13.90 3.83
N LYS A 78 -0.65 -13.92 3.81
CA LYS A 78 -1.51 -12.87 3.24
C LYS A 78 -2.05 -11.89 4.29
N GLY A 79 -1.81 -12.17 5.58
CA GLY A 79 -2.26 -11.31 6.67
C GLY A 79 -1.61 -9.93 6.66
N ARG A 80 -0.40 -9.80 6.08
CA ARG A 80 0.36 -8.54 6.04
C ARG A 80 -0.34 -7.43 5.26
N ASP A 81 -1.00 -7.74 4.15
CA ASP A 81 -1.80 -6.77 3.39
C ASP A 81 -3.05 -6.35 4.18
N ASN A 82 -3.70 -7.32 4.83
CA ASN A 82 -4.88 -7.08 5.65
C ASN A 82 -4.57 -6.25 6.90
N ILE A 83 -3.37 -6.39 7.50
CA ILE A 83 -2.89 -5.51 8.57
C ILE A 83 -2.87 -4.06 8.09
N ILE A 84 -2.25 -3.83 6.93
CA ILE A 84 -2.12 -2.48 6.38
C ILE A 84 -3.50 -1.90 6.11
N GLU A 85 -4.38 -2.69 5.49
CA GLU A 85 -5.73 -2.23 5.18
C GLU A 85 -6.56 -1.95 6.43
N LEU A 86 -6.53 -2.85 7.41
CA LEU A 86 -7.32 -2.74 8.63
C LEU A 86 -6.80 -1.63 9.56
N PHE A 87 -5.49 -1.48 9.71
CA PHE A 87 -4.91 -0.53 10.67
C PHE A 87 -4.67 0.87 10.09
N LEU A 88 -4.30 1.02 8.81
CA LEU A 88 -4.10 2.34 8.21
C LEU A 88 -5.36 2.91 7.53
N TYR A 89 -6.08 2.13 6.74
CA TYR A 89 -7.18 2.69 5.94
C TYR A 89 -8.47 2.89 6.75
N GLN A 90 -8.63 2.19 7.86
CA GLN A 90 -9.82 2.35 8.70
C GLN A 90 -9.53 3.28 9.91
N PRO A 91 -10.03 4.54 9.88
CA PRO A 91 -9.67 5.54 10.89
C PRO A 91 -10.15 5.19 12.30
N GLN A 92 -11.19 4.35 12.41
CA GLN A 92 -11.72 3.90 13.69
C GLN A 92 -10.74 3.03 14.48
N TYR A 93 -9.95 2.20 13.78
CA TYR A 93 -8.92 1.38 14.39
C TYR A 93 -7.66 2.19 14.65
N LEU A 94 -7.31 3.11 13.75
CA LEU A 94 -6.21 4.04 13.95
C LEU A 94 -6.40 4.91 15.21
N ASN A 95 -7.61 5.46 15.41
CA ASN A 95 -7.93 6.21 16.63
C ASN A 95 -7.81 5.35 17.90
N ALA A 96 -8.14 4.06 17.82
CA ALA A 96 -8.00 3.14 18.94
C ALA A 96 -6.51 2.86 19.28
N ILE A 97 -5.65 2.80 18.25
CA ILE A 97 -4.20 2.66 18.42
C ILE A 97 -3.64 3.92 19.11
N GLN A 98 -4.00 5.11 18.61
CA GLN A 98 -3.52 6.40 19.14
C GLN A 98 -3.95 6.66 20.59
N THR A 99 -5.14 6.19 20.99
CA THR A 99 -5.69 6.49 22.32
C THR A 99 -5.33 5.48 23.40
N MET A 100 -5.26 4.19 23.07
CA MET A 100 -5.19 3.12 24.08
C MET A 100 -3.92 2.27 23.99
N CYS A 101 -3.33 2.08 22.80
CA CYS A 101 -2.29 1.06 22.57
C CYS A 101 -1.21 1.48 21.56
N PRO A 102 -0.26 2.33 21.98
CA PRO A 102 0.79 2.84 21.10
C PRO A 102 1.84 1.78 20.74
N HIS A 103 2.00 0.73 21.56
CA HIS A 103 2.95 -0.37 21.31
C HIS A 103 2.61 -1.22 20.06
N ILE A 104 1.38 -1.13 19.54
CA ILE A 104 1.00 -1.78 18.28
C ILE A 104 1.75 -1.19 17.09
N LEU A 105 2.20 0.07 17.19
CA LEU A 105 2.97 0.71 16.12
C LEU A 105 4.23 -0.07 15.77
N ARG A 106 4.91 -0.68 16.76
CA ARG A 106 6.08 -1.54 16.52
C ARG A 106 5.79 -2.65 15.50
N TYR A 107 4.66 -3.35 15.67
CA TYR A 107 4.25 -4.45 14.81
C TYR A 107 3.73 -3.95 13.45
N LEU A 108 3.11 -2.79 13.44
CA LEU A 108 2.65 -2.15 12.21
C LEU A 108 3.83 -1.71 11.35
N THR A 109 4.87 -1.13 11.94
CA THR A 109 6.10 -0.72 11.26
C THR A 109 6.82 -1.92 10.64
N THR A 110 6.97 -3.02 11.39
CA THR A 110 7.58 -4.26 10.88
C THR A 110 6.74 -4.92 9.79
N ALA A 111 5.41 -4.95 9.92
CA ALA A 111 4.52 -5.48 8.88
C ALA A 111 4.56 -4.66 7.59
N VAL A 112 4.64 -3.33 7.67
CA VAL A 112 4.76 -2.45 6.50
C VAL A 112 6.11 -2.64 5.81
N ILE A 113 7.22 -2.70 6.57
CA ILE A 113 8.56 -2.85 5.99
C ILE A 113 8.74 -4.21 5.31
N THR A 114 8.17 -5.27 5.87
CA THR A 114 8.27 -6.64 5.34
C THR A 114 7.29 -6.96 4.20
N ASN A 115 6.38 -6.05 3.85
CA ASN A 115 5.42 -6.30 2.78
C ASN A 115 6.11 -6.36 1.41
N LYS A 116 5.92 -7.43 0.65
CA LYS A 116 6.57 -7.68 -0.65
C LYS A 116 6.22 -6.66 -1.74
N ASP A 117 5.07 -5.99 -1.66
CA ASP A 117 4.63 -5.02 -2.67
C ASP A 117 5.27 -3.63 -2.52
N VAL A 118 6.39 -3.39 -3.22
CA VAL A 118 7.16 -2.12 -3.20
C VAL A 118 6.30 -0.87 -3.49
N ARG A 119 5.31 -0.98 -4.39
CA ARG A 119 4.44 0.16 -4.76
C ARG A 119 3.49 0.57 -3.63
N LYS A 120 2.77 -0.39 -3.03
CA LYS A 120 1.89 -0.13 -1.88
C LYS A 120 2.72 0.37 -0.69
N ARG A 121 3.87 -0.25 -0.45
CA ARG A 121 4.81 0.11 0.60
C ARG A 121 5.17 1.60 0.58
N ARG A 122 5.48 2.17 -0.59
CA ARG A 122 5.89 3.59 -0.72
C ARG A 122 4.75 4.59 -0.43
N GLN A 123 3.51 4.24 -0.71
CA GLN A 123 2.35 5.07 -0.38
C GLN A 123 2.07 5.01 1.13
N VAL A 124 1.97 3.79 1.65
CA VAL A 124 1.69 3.48 3.06
C VAL A 124 2.76 4.06 3.99
N LEU A 125 4.04 4.03 3.58
CA LEU A 125 5.15 4.57 4.36
C LEU A 125 4.99 6.06 4.68
N LYS A 126 4.47 6.87 3.76
CA LYS A 126 4.29 8.30 4.01
C LYS A 126 3.24 8.55 5.08
N ASP A 127 2.16 7.78 5.05
CA ASP A 127 1.09 7.91 6.02
C ASP A 127 1.51 7.31 7.37
N LEU A 128 2.26 6.21 7.36
CA LEU A 128 2.89 5.63 8.54
C LEU A 128 3.82 6.61 9.25
N VAL A 129 4.70 7.31 8.53
CA VAL A 129 5.62 8.29 9.13
C VAL A 129 4.84 9.41 9.82
N LYS A 130 3.72 9.86 9.25
CA LYS A 130 2.86 10.86 9.91
C LYS A 130 2.26 10.34 11.22
N VAL A 131 1.79 9.10 11.24
CA VAL A 131 1.23 8.47 12.46
C VAL A 131 2.32 8.30 13.52
N ILE A 132 3.52 7.86 13.13
CA ILE A 132 4.66 7.72 14.05
C ILE A 132 5.07 9.08 14.62
N GLN A 133 5.14 10.13 13.79
CA GLN A 133 5.44 11.48 14.27
C GLN A 133 4.40 12.02 15.24
N GLN A 134 3.13 11.67 15.04
CA GLN A 134 2.06 12.05 15.97
C GLN A 134 2.21 11.34 17.32
N GLU A 135 2.68 10.09 17.34
CA GLU A 135 2.77 9.24 18.55
C GLU A 135 4.18 9.20 19.19
N SER A 136 5.14 9.97 18.67
CA SER A 136 6.52 9.97 19.16
C SER A 136 6.69 10.51 20.59
N TYR A 137 5.68 11.22 21.11
CA TYR A 137 5.67 11.74 22.48
C TYR A 137 5.30 10.67 23.52
N THR A 138 4.50 9.68 23.13
CA THR A 138 3.90 8.66 24.01
C THR A 138 4.71 7.38 24.07
N TYR A 139 5.30 6.95 22.95
CA TYR A 139 5.99 5.66 22.86
C TYR A 139 7.26 5.75 22.02
N LYS A 140 8.36 5.26 22.59
CA LYS A 140 9.67 5.18 21.93
C LYS A 140 10.14 3.75 21.92
N ASP A 141 10.37 3.23 20.73
CA ASP A 141 10.91 1.90 20.48
C ASP A 141 12.01 2.01 19.42
N PRO A 142 13.09 1.21 19.46
CA PRO A 142 14.15 1.30 18.48
C PRO A 142 13.67 1.15 17.04
N ILE A 143 12.58 0.41 16.80
CA ILE A 143 12.00 0.20 15.46
C ILE A 143 11.23 1.45 14.98
N THR A 144 10.46 2.10 15.86
CA THR A 144 9.75 3.34 15.49
C THR A 144 10.74 4.48 15.32
N GLU A 145 11.74 4.55 16.18
CA GLU A 145 12.84 5.52 16.13
C GLU A 145 13.71 5.32 14.88
N PHE A 146 13.95 4.08 14.44
CA PHE A 146 14.64 3.81 13.17
C PHE A 146 13.94 4.47 11.98
N VAL A 147 12.61 4.35 11.90
CA VAL A 147 11.82 4.98 10.81
C VAL A 147 11.81 6.50 10.93
N GLU A 148 11.75 7.02 12.15
CA GLU A 148 11.84 8.46 12.41
C GLU A 148 13.21 9.02 12.00
N CYS A 149 14.31 8.37 12.38
CA CYS A 149 15.67 8.73 11.97
C CYS A 149 15.83 8.70 10.44
N LEU A 150 15.25 7.71 9.77
CA LEU A 150 15.41 7.54 8.32
C LEU A 150 14.61 8.56 7.50
N TYR A 151 13.37 8.86 7.88
CA TYR A 151 12.46 9.69 7.07
C TYR A 151 12.27 11.13 7.56
N VAL A 152 12.60 11.42 8.82
CA VAL A 152 12.44 12.75 9.42
C VAL A 152 13.79 13.43 9.57
N ASN A 153 14.72 12.78 10.28
CA ASN A 153 16.02 13.37 10.62
C ASN A 153 17.08 13.14 9.53
N PHE A 154 16.89 12.15 8.66
CA PHE A 154 17.86 11.71 7.64
C PHE A 154 19.26 11.41 8.23
N ASP A 155 19.32 10.94 9.48
CA ASP A 155 20.56 10.57 10.14
C ASP A 155 20.84 9.07 9.96
N PHE A 156 21.75 8.76 9.05
CA PHE A 156 22.13 7.40 8.69
C PHE A 156 23.02 6.71 9.72
N ASP A 157 23.80 7.47 10.51
CA ASP A 157 24.68 6.90 11.54
C ASP A 157 23.85 6.45 12.74
N SER A 158 22.89 7.27 13.15
CA SER A 158 21.92 6.91 14.19
C SER A 158 21.00 5.78 13.72
N ALA A 159 20.53 5.81 12.47
CA ALA A 159 19.71 4.73 11.91
C ALA A 159 20.45 3.37 11.92
N GLN A 160 21.75 3.35 11.66
CA GLN A 160 22.54 2.11 11.71
C GLN A 160 22.67 1.56 13.14
N LYS A 161 22.94 2.43 14.13
CA LYS A 161 22.97 2.03 15.55
C LYS A 161 21.62 1.45 15.97
N LYS A 162 20.53 2.13 15.59
CA LYS A 162 19.16 1.69 15.86
C LYS A 162 18.83 0.38 15.17
N LEU A 163 19.36 0.10 13.98
CA LEU A 163 19.17 -1.20 13.31
C LEU A 163 19.81 -2.35 14.11
N ARG A 164 20.99 -2.15 14.71
CA ARG A 164 21.62 -3.14 15.59
C ARG A 164 20.83 -3.35 16.89
N GLU A 165 20.29 -2.28 17.45
CA GLU A 165 19.37 -2.36 18.60
C GLU A 165 18.05 -3.07 18.22
N CYS A 166 17.53 -2.84 17.01
CA CYS A 166 16.36 -3.54 16.51
C CYS A 166 16.61 -5.04 16.40
N GLU A 167 17.78 -5.47 15.94
CA GLU A 167 18.13 -6.88 15.82
C GLU A 167 18.05 -7.61 17.17
N SER A 168 18.65 -7.05 18.22
CA SER A 168 18.56 -7.67 19.56
C SER A 168 17.13 -7.66 20.12
N VAL A 169 16.36 -6.62 19.85
CA VAL A 169 14.96 -6.48 20.28
C VAL A 169 14.02 -7.40 19.48
N LEU A 170 14.31 -7.68 18.21
CA LEU A 170 13.55 -8.59 17.34
C LEU A 170 13.78 -10.06 17.70
N VAL A 171 14.99 -10.45 18.11
CA VAL A 171 15.30 -11.83 18.54
C VAL A 171 14.52 -12.22 19.81
N ASN A 172 14.26 -11.25 20.69
CA ASN A 172 13.56 -11.49 21.95
C ASN A 172 12.02 -11.55 21.81
N ASP A 173 11.48 -11.28 20.62
CA ASP A 173 10.04 -11.11 20.41
C ASP A 173 9.37 -12.34 19.81
N PHE A 174 8.34 -12.88 20.47
CA PHE A 174 7.66 -14.13 20.09
C PHE A 174 7.09 -14.14 18.65
N PHE A 175 6.56 -13.03 18.13
CA PHE A 175 5.94 -12.96 16.80
C PHE A 175 6.91 -12.60 15.67
N LEU A 176 8.01 -11.92 16.00
CA LEU A 176 8.86 -11.25 15.01
C LEU A 176 10.05 -12.10 14.57
N VAL A 177 10.30 -13.25 15.20
CA VAL A 177 11.39 -14.17 14.83
C VAL A 177 11.34 -14.55 13.35
N ALA A 178 10.16 -14.87 12.81
CA ALA A 178 10.01 -15.25 11.40
C ALA A 178 10.17 -14.08 10.41
N CYS A 179 10.11 -12.84 10.89
CA CYS A 179 10.21 -11.63 10.07
C CYS A 179 11.58 -10.96 10.17
N LEU A 180 12.51 -11.49 10.97
CA LEU A 180 13.78 -10.84 11.28
C LEU A 180 14.65 -10.64 10.04
N GLU A 181 14.92 -11.71 9.29
CA GLU A 181 15.79 -11.65 8.10
C GLU A 181 15.18 -10.76 7.01
N ASP A 182 13.89 -10.97 6.70
CA ASP A 182 13.12 -10.14 5.78
C ASP A 182 13.18 -8.66 6.20
N PHE A 183 13.04 -8.36 7.49
CA PHE A 183 13.06 -6.99 8.00
C PHE A 183 14.43 -6.35 7.84
N ILE A 184 15.51 -7.05 8.18
CA ILE A 184 16.88 -6.54 8.06
C ILE A 184 17.22 -6.25 6.60
N GLU A 185 16.92 -7.18 5.69
CA GLU A 185 17.16 -6.96 4.26
C GLU A 185 16.36 -5.76 3.75
N ASN A 186 15.07 -5.68 4.05
CA ASN A 186 14.24 -4.55 3.64
C ASN A 186 14.67 -3.22 4.27
N ALA A 187 15.12 -3.21 5.52
CA ALA A 187 15.64 -2.02 6.19
C ALA A 187 16.94 -1.54 5.53
N ARG A 188 17.88 -2.45 5.22
CA ARG A 188 19.11 -2.14 4.47
C ARG A 188 18.80 -1.57 3.09
N LEU A 189 17.84 -2.17 2.38
CA LEU A 189 17.36 -1.68 1.09
C LEU A 189 16.84 -0.24 1.19
N PHE A 190 16.08 0.09 2.24
CA PHE A 190 15.55 1.43 2.44
C PHE A 190 16.57 2.49 2.79
N ILE A 191 17.52 2.16 3.67
CA ILE A 191 18.65 3.03 4.00
C ILE A 191 19.39 3.36 2.71
N PHE A 192 19.72 2.34 1.92
CA PHE A 192 20.45 2.51 0.67
C PHE A 192 19.66 3.29 -0.38
N GLU A 193 18.38 2.97 -0.59
CA GLU A 193 17.55 3.69 -1.57
C GLU A 193 17.44 5.18 -1.21
N THR A 194 17.29 5.49 0.07
CA THR A 194 17.25 6.88 0.55
C THR A 194 18.61 7.54 0.37
N PHE A 195 19.70 6.84 0.66
CA PHE A 195 21.06 7.32 0.48
C PHE A 195 21.40 7.63 -0.98
N CYS A 196 21.03 6.74 -1.91
CA CYS A 196 21.20 6.89 -3.36
C CYS A 196 20.36 7.98 -3.99
N ARG A 197 19.21 8.33 -3.39
CA ARG A 197 18.42 9.46 -3.90
C ARG A 197 19.03 10.81 -3.54
N ILE A 198 19.83 10.88 -2.48
CA ILE A 198 20.42 12.13 -1.98
C ILE A 198 21.84 12.31 -2.55
N HIS A 199 22.64 11.24 -2.58
CA HIS A 199 24.05 11.31 -2.98
C HIS A 199 24.23 10.84 -4.43
N GLN A 200 24.92 11.66 -5.23
CA GLN A 200 25.29 11.31 -6.60
C GLN A 200 26.50 10.36 -6.68
N CYS A 201 27.43 10.47 -5.73
CA CYS A 201 28.62 9.63 -5.66
C CYS A 201 28.67 8.92 -4.30
N ILE A 202 28.78 7.59 -4.33
CA ILE A 202 28.78 6.76 -3.12
C ILE A 202 30.05 5.91 -3.11
N SER A 203 30.81 5.94 -2.02
CA SER A 203 31.94 5.04 -1.81
C SER A 203 31.45 3.67 -1.34
N ILE A 204 31.91 2.61 -2.00
CA ILE A 204 31.58 1.22 -1.66
C ILE A 204 32.15 0.86 -0.27
N SER A 205 33.31 1.41 0.10
CA SER A 205 33.94 1.20 1.40
C SER A 205 33.08 1.69 2.57
N MET A 206 32.59 2.93 2.53
CA MET A 206 31.69 3.44 3.57
C MET A 206 30.38 2.66 3.66
N LEU A 207 29.91 2.12 2.53
CA LEU A 207 28.71 1.31 2.50
C LEU A 207 28.91 -0.07 3.11
N ALA A 208 30.04 -0.71 2.80
CA ALA A 208 30.44 -2.00 3.37
C ALA A 208 30.57 -1.91 4.90
N ASP A 209 31.21 -0.84 5.40
CA ASP A 209 31.34 -0.55 6.83
C ASP A 209 29.96 -0.28 7.48
N LYS A 210 29.05 0.40 6.78
CA LYS A 210 27.70 0.68 7.27
C LYS A 210 26.79 -0.56 7.29
N LEU A 211 27.00 -1.50 6.38
CA LEU A 211 26.18 -2.69 6.24
C LEU A 211 26.79 -3.93 6.93
N ASN A 212 27.96 -3.80 7.57
CA ASN A 212 28.73 -4.89 8.18
C ASN A 212 28.97 -6.07 7.21
N MET A 213 29.28 -5.76 5.94
CA MET A 213 29.53 -6.75 4.91
C MET A 213 30.86 -6.48 4.23
N THR A 214 31.43 -7.48 3.57
CA THR A 214 32.65 -7.26 2.78
C THR A 214 32.36 -6.35 1.58
N PRO A 215 33.34 -5.57 1.10
CA PRO A 215 33.12 -4.69 -0.06
C PRO A 215 32.70 -5.45 -1.32
N GLU A 216 33.10 -6.72 -1.47
CA GLU A 216 32.70 -7.60 -2.57
C GLU A 216 31.23 -8.05 -2.46
N GLU A 217 30.77 -8.38 -1.25
CA GLU A 217 29.36 -8.70 -1.00
C GLU A 217 28.48 -7.47 -1.15
N ALA A 218 28.96 -6.30 -0.70
CA ALA A 218 28.30 -5.03 -0.92
C ALA A 218 28.11 -4.74 -2.40
N GLU A 219 29.13 -4.96 -3.24
CA GLU A 219 29.03 -4.78 -4.69
C GLU A 219 27.97 -5.70 -5.31
N ARG A 220 27.96 -6.99 -4.95
CA ARG A 220 26.92 -7.93 -5.42
C ARG A 220 25.53 -7.52 -4.98
N TRP A 221 25.39 -7.05 -3.74
CA TRP A 221 24.12 -6.59 -3.18
C TRP A 221 23.61 -5.34 -3.91
N ILE A 222 24.49 -4.37 -4.16
CA ILE A 222 24.17 -3.14 -4.93
C ILE A 222 23.74 -3.50 -6.36
N VAL A 223 24.44 -4.43 -7.03
CA VAL A 223 24.09 -4.87 -8.39
C VAL A 223 22.71 -5.54 -8.42
N ASN A 224 22.41 -6.40 -7.45
CA ASN A 224 21.09 -7.02 -7.32
C ASN A 224 20.00 -5.97 -7.09
N LEU A 225 20.31 -4.93 -6.32
CA LEU A 225 19.39 -3.82 -6.08
C LEU A 225 19.14 -2.98 -7.33
N ILE A 226 20.18 -2.59 -8.07
CA ILE A 226 20.04 -1.83 -9.33
C ILE A 226 19.20 -2.63 -10.35
N ARG A 227 19.43 -3.95 -10.44
CA ARG A 227 18.69 -4.84 -11.32
C ARG A 227 17.20 -4.92 -10.96
N ASN A 228 16.87 -4.97 -9.67
CA ASN A 228 15.49 -5.08 -9.18
C ASN A 228 14.76 -3.73 -9.15
N ALA A 229 15.45 -2.64 -8.78
CA ALA A 229 14.86 -1.31 -8.61
C ALA A 229 14.87 -0.44 -9.89
N ARG A 230 15.49 -0.92 -10.99
CA ARG A 230 15.65 -0.17 -12.24
C ARG A 230 16.21 1.24 -12.00
N LEU A 231 17.24 1.32 -11.15
CA LEU A 231 17.94 2.57 -10.88
C LEU A 231 19.00 2.79 -11.96
N ASP A 232 19.01 3.96 -12.59
CA ASP A 232 20.07 4.33 -13.52
C ASP A 232 21.31 4.69 -12.71
N ALA A 233 22.22 3.73 -12.51
CA ALA A 233 23.47 3.92 -11.79
C ALA A 233 24.64 3.29 -12.56
N LYS A 234 25.81 3.94 -12.51
CA LYS A 234 27.08 3.45 -13.06
C LYS A 234 27.99 3.08 -11.90
N ILE A 235 28.59 1.89 -11.95
CA ILE A 235 29.53 1.41 -10.93
C ILE A 235 30.94 1.53 -11.49
N ASP A 236 31.77 2.35 -10.86
CA ASP A 236 33.19 2.49 -11.15
C ASP A 236 34.00 1.60 -10.21
N SER A 237 34.06 0.30 -10.53
CA SER A 237 34.75 -0.73 -9.74
C SER A 237 36.24 -0.40 -9.50
N LYS A 238 36.89 0.33 -10.43
CA LYS A 238 38.30 0.76 -10.29
C LYS A 238 38.54 1.81 -9.20
N LEU A 239 37.56 2.68 -8.95
CA LEU A 239 37.66 3.74 -7.94
C LEU A 239 36.85 3.39 -6.67
N GLY A 240 36.09 2.29 -6.70
CA GLY A 240 35.21 1.90 -5.60
C GLY A 240 34.05 2.89 -5.39
N HIS A 241 33.59 3.55 -6.47
CA HIS A 241 32.51 4.53 -6.42
C HIS A 241 31.30 4.10 -7.26
N VAL A 242 30.11 4.31 -6.73
CA VAL A 242 28.84 4.18 -7.46
C VAL A 242 28.37 5.59 -7.78
N VAL A 243 28.27 5.91 -9.07
CA VAL A 243 27.77 7.19 -9.57
C VAL A 243 26.34 7.01 -10.06
N MET A 244 25.39 7.67 -9.41
CA MET A 244 23.99 7.66 -9.83
C MET A 244 23.83 8.51 -11.09
N GLY A 245 23.04 8.01 -12.04
CA GLY A 245 22.67 8.73 -13.25
C GLY A 245 21.95 10.03 -12.91
N ASN A 246 22.36 11.13 -13.56
CA ASN A 246 21.77 12.43 -13.30
C ASN A 246 20.34 12.48 -13.85
N ASN A 247 19.33 12.46 -12.96
CA ASN A 247 17.92 12.60 -13.32
C ASN A 247 17.52 14.07 -13.60
N ALA A 248 18.36 14.79 -14.34
CA ALA A 248 18.05 16.15 -14.76
C ALA A 248 16.97 16.10 -15.85
N VAL A 249 15.71 16.24 -15.46
CA VAL A 249 14.61 16.39 -16.41
C VAL A 249 14.78 17.75 -17.10
N SER A 250 15.10 17.71 -18.39
CA SER A 250 15.24 18.92 -19.19
C SER A 250 13.94 19.75 -19.17
N PRO A 251 14.01 21.09 -19.06
CA PRO A 251 12.83 21.96 -19.15
C PRO A 251 11.99 21.70 -20.41
N TYR A 252 12.65 21.37 -21.53
CA TYR A 252 11.96 21.01 -22.78
C TYR A 252 11.10 19.76 -22.64
N GLN A 253 11.57 18.76 -21.90
CA GLN A 253 10.83 17.52 -21.66
C GLN A 253 9.58 17.77 -20.79
N GLN A 254 9.68 18.65 -19.80
CA GLN A 254 8.51 19.07 -19.00
C GLN A 254 7.47 19.81 -19.85
N VAL A 255 7.90 20.68 -20.76
CA VAL A 255 7.00 21.38 -21.69
C VAL A 255 6.31 20.39 -22.62
N ILE A 256 7.04 19.40 -23.15
CA ILE A 256 6.49 18.37 -24.03
C ILE A 256 5.46 17.52 -23.26
N GLU A 257 5.75 17.06 -22.05
CA GLU A 257 4.80 16.27 -21.24
C GLU A 257 3.50 17.02 -20.95
N LYS A 258 3.60 18.30 -20.56
CA LYS A 258 2.41 19.14 -20.33
C LYS A 258 1.63 19.38 -21.62
N THR A 259 2.33 19.63 -22.73
CA THR A 259 1.72 19.94 -24.03
C THR A 259 1.07 18.71 -24.67
N LYS A 260 1.60 17.51 -24.45
CA LYS A 260 1.06 16.26 -25.03
C LYS A 260 -0.37 15.99 -24.57
N SER A 261 -0.67 16.19 -23.28
CA SER A 261 -2.03 16.02 -22.74
C SER A 261 -3.00 17.08 -23.30
N LEU A 262 -2.54 18.32 -23.45
CA LEU A 262 -3.31 19.42 -24.00
C LEU A 262 -3.60 19.24 -25.49
N SER A 263 -2.60 18.83 -26.27
CA SER A 263 -2.73 18.57 -27.70
C SER A 263 -3.76 17.47 -27.97
N PHE A 264 -3.71 16.38 -27.22
CA PHE A 264 -4.69 15.29 -27.32
C PHE A 264 -6.11 15.76 -26.95
N ARG A 265 -6.26 16.52 -25.85
CA ARG A 265 -7.56 17.07 -25.44
C ARG A 265 -8.12 18.06 -26.46
N SER A 266 -7.27 18.89 -27.06
CA SER A 266 -7.64 19.84 -28.10
C SER A 266 -8.12 19.11 -29.37
N GLN A 267 -7.41 18.07 -29.80
CA GLN A 267 -7.82 17.25 -30.95
C GLN A 267 -9.16 16.53 -30.69
N MET A 268 -9.35 15.95 -29.50
CA MET A 268 -10.63 15.34 -29.12
C MET A 268 -11.78 16.35 -29.05
N LEU A 269 -11.52 17.56 -28.55
CA LEU A 269 -12.52 18.63 -28.52
C LEU A 269 -12.89 19.06 -29.94
N ALA A 270 -11.92 19.21 -30.84
CA ALA A 270 -12.16 19.53 -32.24
C ALA A 270 -13.05 18.46 -32.92
N MET A 271 -12.72 17.18 -32.74
CA MET A 271 -13.55 16.08 -33.27
C MET A 271 -14.97 16.07 -32.69
N ASN A 272 -15.13 16.39 -31.41
CA ASN A 272 -16.46 16.45 -30.78
C ASN A 272 -17.27 17.67 -31.26
N ILE A 273 -16.62 18.80 -31.51
CA ILE A 273 -17.26 19.99 -32.11
C ILE A 273 -17.70 19.67 -33.53
N GLU A 274 -16.86 19.04 -34.35
CA GLU A 274 -17.22 18.60 -35.71
C GLU A 274 -18.42 17.66 -35.71
N LYS A 275 -18.42 16.65 -34.81
CA LYS A 275 -19.58 15.74 -34.66
C LYS A 275 -20.85 16.46 -34.23
N LYS A 276 -20.74 17.42 -33.31
CA LYS A 276 -21.87 18.22 -32.82
C LYS A 276 -22.41 19.14 -33.93
N MET A 277 -21.54 19.77 -34.71
CA MET A 277 -21.91 20.58 -35.86
C MET A 277 -22.56 19.73 -36.97
N ALA A 278 -22.06 18.53 -37.23
CA ALA A 278 -22.67 17.59 -38.17
C ALA A 278 -24.04 17.05 -37.70
N HIS A 279 -24.28 16.98 -36.38
CA HIS A 279 -25.61 16.68 -35.83
C HIS A 279 -26.55 17.88 -35.89
N ALA A 280 -26.05 19.10 -35.64
CA ALA A 280 -26.83 20.32 -35.75
C ALA A 280 -27.29 20.57 -37.19
N SER A 281 -26.40 20.38 -38.19
CA SER A 281 -26.75 20.53 -39.60
C SER A 281 -27.75 19.47 -40.11
N ARG A 282 -27.81 18.30 -39.47
CA ARG A 282 -28.85 17.28 -39.75
C ARG A 282 -30.22 17.64 -39.17
N ASN A 283 -30.28 18.41 -38.08
CA ASN A 283 -31.53 18.82 -37.44
C ASN A 283 -32.12 20.13 -38.00
N GLU A 284 -31.39 20.89 -38.82
CA GLU A 284 -31.91 22.11 -39.46
C GLU A 284 -32.65 21.85 -40.80
N PHE A 285 -32.72 20.61 -41.27
CA PHE A 285 -33.55 20.22 -42.43
C PHE A 285 -34.82 19.42 -42.04
N PRO A 286 -35.81 20.03 -41.37
CA PRO A 286 -37.19 19.63 -41.60
C PRO A 286 -38.14 20.83 -41.65
N ALA A 287 -38.06 21.65 -42.70
CA ALA A 287 -39.19 22.47 -43.16
C ALA A 287 -38.75 23.34 -44.35
N LEU A 288 -38.99 22.92 -45.59
CA LEU A 288 -39.34 23.78 -46.75
C LEU A 288 -39.24 22.99 -48.06
N SER A 289 -40.34 22.33 -48.45
CA SER A 289 -40.90 22.38 -49.81
C SER A 289 -42.12 21.45 -49.91
N THR A 290 -43.28 22.04 -49.66
CA THR A 290 -44.56 21.87 -50.37
C THR A 290 -44.62 20.80 -51.48
N GLY A 291 -45.58 19.86 -51.35
CA GLY A 291 -46.15 19.13 -52.50
C GLY A 291 -47.08 20.03 -53.35
N PRO A 292 -47.95 19.50 -54.23
CA PRO A 292 -48.17 18.10 -54.65
C PRO A 292 -48.14 17.92 -56.19
N HIS A 293 -48.02 16.69 -56.71
CA HIS A 293 -48.80 16.24 -57.88
C HIS A 293 -48.74 14.72 -57.98
N ARG A 294 -49.92 14.10 -57.81
CA ARG A 294 -50.23 12.71 -58.15
C ARG A 294 -50.28 12.53 -59.67
N CYS A 295 -50.10 11.26 -60.06
CA CYS A 295 -50.61 10.54 -61.25
C CYS A 295 -49.43 9.98 -62.08
N LEU A 296 -49.08 8.70 -61.97
CA LEU A 296 -49.80 7.45 -62.30
C LEU A 296 -49.05 6.81 -63.49
N ALA A 297 -48.77 5.52 -63.34
CA ALA A 297 -48.07 4.68 -64.27
C ALA A 297 -48.74 4.59 -65.65
N TRP A 298 -47.97 4.05 -66.60
CA TRP A 298 -48.32 2.99 -67.58
C TRP A 298 -47.70 3.30 -68.96
N GLY A 299 -46.72 2.49 -69.35
CA GLY A 299 -46.37 2.29 -70.77
C GLY A 299 -47.51 1.60 -71.50
N PRO A 300 -47.45 1.51 -72.84
CA PRO A 300 -46.98 0.24 -73.38
C PRO A 300 -46.25 0.31 -74.74
N ASN A 301 -45.38 -0.69 -74.94
CA ASN A 301 -45.11 -1.46 -76.16
C ASN A 301 -44.74 -0.84 -77.52
N PHE A 302 -43.94 -1.65 -78.22
CA PHE A 302 -43.55 -1.66 -79.65
C PHE A 302 -42.51 -0.60 -80.03
N GLY A 303 -41.37 -0.93 -80.64
CA GLY A 303 -41.00 -2.10 -81.41
C GLY A 303 -40.67 -1.66 -82.84
N LEU A 304 -39.41 -1.91 -83.24
CA LEU A 304 -38.89 -2.02 -84.61
C LEU A 304 -38.55 -0.74 -85.42
N PHE A 305 -37.33 -0.85 -85.99
CA PHE A 305 -36.63 -0.08 -87.02
C PHE A 305 -35.92 1.22 -86.63
#